data_AF-A0A3D3I036-F1
#
_entry.id   AF-A0A3D3I036-F1
#
_cell.length_a   1.000
_cell.length_b   1.000
_cell.length_c   1.000
_cell.angle_alpha   90.00
_cell.angle_beta   90.00
_cell.angle_gamma   90.00
#
_symmetry.space_group_name_H-M   'P 1'
#
loop_
_entity.id
_entity.type
_entity.pdbx_description
1 polymer ?
#
loop_
_entity_poly.entity_id
_entity_poly.type
_entity_poly.pdbx_seq_one_letter_code
_entity_poly.pdbx_strand_id
1 'polypeptide(L)' 'CGWCKDKWGVSWQITPRVLTEALADPDPGVAQRCFAKMMTMSKIDVAAIEAARRGDA' A
#
# COMPACT_ATOMS: atom_id res chain seq x y z
N CYS A 1 6.71 1.03 -3.13
CA CYS A 1 5.55 0.13 -3.03
C CYS A 1 5.89 -1.15 -2.23
N GLY A 2 6.50 -1.01 -1.04
CA GLY A 2 6.82 -2.15 -0.17
C GLY A 2 8.02 -3.01 -0.58
N TRP A 3 8.68 -2.69 -1.69
CA TRP A 3 9.83 -3.45 -2.18
C TRP A 3 11.12 -3.07 -1.45
N CYS A 4 11.88 -4.07 -1.05
CA CYS A 4 13.24 -3.94 -0.55
C CYS A 4 14.11 -5.09 -1.07
N LYS A 5 15.43 -4.97 -0.88
CA LYS A 5 16.37 -6.06 -1.14
C LYS A 5 17.08 -6.44 0.15
N ASP A 6 17.30 -7.73 0.35
CA ASP A 6 18.11 -8.22 1.46
C ASP A 6 19.62 -8.16 1.13
N LYS A 7 20.44 -8.65 2.07
CA LYS A 7 21.91 -8.63 1.93
C LYS A 7 22.46 -9.51 0.79
N TRP A 8 21.64 -10.40 0.23
CA TRP A 8 22.00 -11.30 -0.87
C TRP A 8 21.41 -10.84 -2.21
N GLY A 9 20.75 -9.67 -2.23
CA GLY A 9 20.15 -9.11 -3.43
C GLY A 9 18.78 -9.70 -3.80
N VAL A 10 18.19 -10.53 -2.94
CA VAL A 10 16.83 -11.06 -3.15
C VAL A 10 15.82 -9.95 -2.91
N SER A 11 14.89 -9.79 -3.85
CA SER A 11 13.82 -8.79 -3.76
C SER A 11 12.68 -9.33 -2.91
N TRP A 12 12.33 -8.58 -1.87
CA TRP A 12 11.21 -8.84 -0.99
C TRP A 12 10.17 -7.74 -1.12
N GLN A 13 8.89 -8.11 -1.09
CA GLN A 13 7.81 -7.15 -0.94
C GLN A 13 7.18 -7.31 0.44
N ILE A 14 7.31 -6.29 1.27
CA ILE A 14 6.65 -6.22 2.57
C ILE A 14 5.31 -5.53 2.38
N THR A 15 4.27 -6.35 2.22
CA THR A 15 2.90 -5.91 1.92
C THR A 15 2.02 -6.08 3.15
N PRO A 16 1.61 -4.99 3.83
CA PRO A 16 0.65 -5.07 4.92
C PRO A 16 -0.69 -5.62 4.45
N ARG A 17 -1.39 -6.39 5.28
CA ARG A 17 -2.72 -6.95 4.93
C ARG A 17 -3.72 -5.87 4.52
N VAL A 18 -3.71 -4.73 5.23
CA VAL A 18 -4.58 -3.59 4.91
C VAL A 18 -4.40 -3.07 3.48
N LEU A 19 -3.18 -3.13 2.94
CA LEU A 19 -2.92 -2.70 1.57
C LEU A 19 -3.52 -3.71 0.58
N THR A 20 -3.35 -5.01 0.82
CA THR A 20 -3.97 -6.05 -0.01
C THR A 20 -5.50 -5.95 0.00
N GLU A 21 -6.10 -5.76 1.17
CA GLU A 21 -7.55 -5.61 1.32
C GLU A 21 -8.06 -4.33 0.65
N ALA A 22 -7.36 -3.20 0.81
CA ALA A 22 -7.76 -1.94 0.19
C ALA A 22 -7.65 -1.95 -1.34
N LEU A 23 -6.69 -2.69 -1.91
CA LEU A 23 -6.57 -2.86 -3.36
C LEU A 23 -7.61 -3.83 -3.93
N ALA A 24 -8.15 -4.73 -3.11
CA ALA A 24 -9.23 -5.65 -3.46
C ALA A 24 -10.62 -5.13 -3.05
N ASP A 25 -10.72 -3.88 -2.61
CA ASP A 25 -11.97 -3.28 -2.15
C ASP A 25 -12.99 -3.23 -3.32
N PRO A 26 -14.26 -3.57 -3.08
CA PRO A 26 -15.29 -3.54 -4.14
C PRO A 26 -15.56 -2.12 -4.66
N ASP A 27 -15.22 -1.06 -3.92
CA ASP A 27 -15.26 0.31 -4.41
C ASP A 27 -13.97 0.65 -5.19
N PRO A 28 -14.05 0.85 -6.53
CA PRO A 28 -12.87 1.18 -7.34
C PRO A 28 -12.22 2.50 -6.93
N GLY A 29 -12.97 3.45 -6.38
CA GLY A 29 -12.45 4.72 -5.90
C GLY A 29 -11.58 4.57 -4.65
N VAL A 30 -11.94 3.64 -3.75
CA VAL A 30 -11.13 3.28 -2.58
C VAL A 30 -9.82 2.65 -3.04
N ALA A 31 -9.90 1.64 -3.93
CA ALA A 31 -8.72 0.98 -4.48
C ALA A 31 -7.79 1.96 -5.19
N GLN A 32 -8.33 2.87 -6.01
CA GLN A 32 -7.56 3.87 -6.73
C GLN A 32 -6.80 4.83 -5.80
N ARG A 33 -7.45 5.36 -4.75
CA ARG A 33 -6.79 6.26 -3.79
C ARG A 33 -5.69 5.54 -3.00
N CYS A 34 -5.96 4.32 -2.53
CA CYS A 34 -4.96 3.52 -1.81
C CYS A 34 -3.77 3.16 -2.71
N PHE A 35 -4.04 2.82 -3.98
CA PHE A 35 -3.00 2.56 -4.96
C PHE A 35 -2.14 3.81 -5.23
N ALA A 36 -2.78 4.96 -5.48
CA ALA A 36 -2.08 6.22 -5.69
C ALA A 36 -1.19 6.59 -4.48
N LYS A 37 -1.69 6.37 -3.25
CA LYS A 37 -0.92 6.62 -2.03
C LYS A 37 0.24 5.65 -1.87
N MET A 38 0.06 4.36 -2.16
CA MET A 38 1.12 3.34 -2.13
C MET A 38 2.26 3.68 -3.09
N MET A 39 1.96 4.25 -4.26
CA MET A 39 2.96 4.60 -5.28
C MET A 39 3.96 5.67 -4.82
N THR A 40 3.62 6.48 -3.82
CA THR A 40 4.53 7.50 -3.27
C THR A 40 5.45 6.96 -2.17
N MET A 41 5.26 5.71 -1.75
CA MET A 41 5.94 5.13 -0.59
C MET A 41 7.02 4.13 -1.00
N SER A 42 8.18 4.15 -0.33
CA SER A 42 9.12 3.03 -0.39
C SER A 42 8.72 1.94 0.61
N LYS A 43 8.78 2.26 1.91
CA LYS A 43 8.17 1.48 3.00
C LYS A 43 6.70 1.86 3.15
N ILE A 44 5.81 0.88 3.25
CA ILE A 44 4.38 1.13 3.40
C ILE A 44 4.08 1.63 4.82
N ASP A 45 3.38 2.76 4.90
CA ASP A 45 2.78 3.28 6.12
C ASP A 45 1.33 2.81 6.20
N VAL A 46 1.03 2.00 7.22
CA VAL A 46 -0.29 1.41 7.45
C VAL A 46 -1.35 2.49 7.71
N ALA A 47 -1.06 3.47 8.55
CA ALA A 47 -2.01 4.50 8.93
C ALA A 47 -2.35 5.41 7.74
N ALA A 48 -1.36 5.72 6.90
CA ALA A 48 -1.57 6.52 5.70
C ALA A 48 -2.41 5.78 4.64
N ILE A 49 -2.28 4.45 4.53
CA ILE A 49 -3.15 3.63 3.66
C ILE A 49 -4.57 3.58 4.23
N GLU A 50 -4.75 3.42 5.54
CA GLU A 50 -6.07 3.47 6.17
C GLU A 50 -6.76 4.82 6.00
N ALA A 51 -6.02 5.93 6.13
CA ALA A 51 -6.55 7.27 5.86
C ALA A 51 -7.00 7.43 4.41
N ALA A 52 -6.19 6.99 3.45
CA ALA A 52 -6.56 6.99 2.04
C ALA A 52 -7.81 6.12 1.76
N ARG A 53 -7.95 4.99 2.47
CA ARG A 53 -9.10 4.10 2.39
C ARG A 53 -10.37 4.81 2.86
N ARG A 54 -10.31 5.49 4.02
CA ARG A 54 -11.43 6.29 4.57
C ARG A 54 -11.76 7.52 3.72
N GLY A 55 -10.81 8.01 2.92
CA GLY A 55 -10.96 9.23 2.15
C GLY A 55 -10.62 10.50 2.95
N ASP A 56 -9.90 10.35 4.06
CA ASP A 56 -9.39 11.47 4.84
C ASP A 56 -8.23 12.10 4.03
N ALA A 57 -8.46 13.30 3.50
CA ALA A 57 -7.50 14.05 2.68
C ALA A 57 -6.34 14.63 3.51
#